data_AF-A0A432EMR6-F1
#
_entry.id   AF-A0A432EMR6-F1
#
_cell.length_a   1.000
_cell.length_b   1.000
_cell.length_c   1.000
_cell.angle_alpha   90.00
_cell.angle_beta   90.00
_cell.angle_gamma   90.00
#
_symmetry.space_group_name_H-M   'P 1'
#
loop_
_entity.id
_entity.type
_entity.pdbx_description
1 polymer ?
#
loop_
_entity_poly.entity_id
_entity_poly.type
_entity_poly.pdbx_seq_one_letter_code
_entity_poly.pdbx_strand_id
1 'polypeptide(L)'
;MRTPIQLLVAAFVGLMLTLPMVQADSALFPDTMQVGPDALVLNGAGTRKKLFISVYRAGLYLKQKSSDAHAILTADEPMAIRLIITSSLVTPEKMTKATREGFRKSTGGNTAPIAAEIEKMIGVFRQGIEDGDVFDMIYQPQT
;
A
#
# COMPACT_ATOMS: atom_id res chain seq x y z
N MET A 1 -10.05 -10.90 19.51
CA MET A 1 -8.71 -10.27 19.54
C MET A 1 -8.23 -10.19 18.10
N ARG A 2 -7.93 -8.99 17.58
CA ARG A 2 -7.42 -8.83 16.20
C ARG A 2 -5.96 -9.24 16.18
N THR A 3 -5.55 -10.04 15.20
CA THR A 3 -4.15 -10.43 15.04
C THR A 3 -3.31 -9.19 14.67
N PRO A 4 -2.00 -9.16 14.97
CA PRO A 4 -1.14 -8.02 14.65
C PRO A 4 -1.12 -7.68 13.15
N ILE A 5 -1.44 -8.66 12.29
CA ILE A 5 -1.57 -8.51 10.84
C ILE A 5 -2.87 -7.77 10.46
N GLN A 6 -3.98 -7.99 11.17
CA GLN A 6 -5.24 -7.27 10.94
C GLN A 6 -5.17 -5.78 11.34
N LEU A 7 -4.28 -5.43 12.27
CA LEU A 7 -3.98 -4.03 12.62
C LEU A 7 -3.22 -3.31 11.50
N LEU A 8 -2.43 -4.05 10.72
CA LEU A 8 -1.56 -3.58 9.65
C LEU A 8 -2.33 -3.05 8.44
N VAL A 9 -3.42 -3.73 8.10
CA VAL A 9 -4.31 -3.39 6.98
C VAL A 9 -5.17 -2.17 7.38
N ALA A 10 -5.67 -2.14 8.62
CA ALA A 10 -6.60 -1.13 9.17
C ALA A 10 -6.16 0.33 9.00
N ALA A 11 -4.87 0.61 9.15
CA ALA A 11 -4.36 1.98 9.10
C ALA A 11 -3.84 2.43 7.74
N PHE A 12 -3.77 1.53 6.75
CA PHE A 12 -3.42 1.90 5.37
C PHE A 12 -4.66 2.32 4.55
N VAL A 13 -5.84 1.70 4.80
CA VAL A 13 -7.08 2.04 4.08
C VAL A 13 -7.72 3.35 4.57
N GLY A 14 -7.54 3.72 5.84
CA GLY A 14 -8.04 4.99 6.37
C GLY A 14 -7.47 6.24 5.68
N LEU A 15 -6.32 6.12 4.99
CA LEU A 15 -5.69 7.22 4.25
C LEU A 15 -6.24 7.39 2.82
N MET A 16 -6.95 6.39 2.28
CA MET A 16 -7.40 6.33 0.89
C MET A 16 -8.83 6.82 0.66
N LEU A 17 -9.65 6.94 1.71
CA LEU A 17 -11.09 7.23 1.61
C LEU A 17 -11.47 8.69 1.28
N THR A 18 -10.48 9.57 1.03
CA THR A 18 -10.74 10.99 0.69
C THR A 18 -10.15 11.42 -0.65
N LEU A 19 -9.63 10.49 -1.45
CA LEU A 19 -9.07 10.82 -2.77
C LEU A 19 -10.18 10.76 -3.85
N PRO A 20 -10.33 11.78 -4.69
CA PRO A 20 -11.19 11.68 -5.86
C PRO A 20 -10.72 10.52 -6.74
N MET A 21 -11.67 9.69 -7.19
CA MET A 21 -11.39 8.54 -8.05
C MET A 21 -10.90 9.08 -9.40
N VAL A 22 -9.58 9.14 -9.57
CA VAL A 22 -8.97 9.49 -10.86
C VAL A 22 -9.04 8.26 -11.74
N GLN A 23 -9.45 8.45 -13.00
CA GLN A 23 -9.40 7.40 -14.00
C GLN A 23 -7.96 6.86 -14.04
N ALA A 24 -7.81 5.61 -13.62
CA ALA A 24 -6.49 5.01 -13.53
C ALA A 24 -5.95 4.92 -14.96
N ASP A 25 -4.80 5.54 -15.17
CA ASP A 25 -4.07 5.40 -16.43
C ASP A 25 -3.67 3.92 -16.54
N SER A 26 -4.30 3.20 -17.46
CA SER A 26 -4.11 1.75 -17.60
C SER A 26 -2.66 1.38 -17.94
N ALA A 27 -1.88 2.33 -18.48
CA ALA A 27 -0.44 2.15 -18.69
C ALA A 27 0.32 2.06 -17.35
N LEU A 28 -0.19 2.70 -16.30
CA LEU A 28 0.43 2.74 -14.97
C LEU A 28 -0.21 1.74 -14.01
N PHE A 29 -1.51 1.54 -14.13
CA PHE A 29 -2.29 0.59 -13.36
C PHE A 29 -3.06 -0.34 -14.30
N PRO A 30 -2.49 -1.49 -14.67
CA PRO A 30 -3.21 -2.51 -15.42
C PRO A 30 -4.55 -2.86 -14.76
N ASP A 31 -5.56 -3.24 -15.54
CA ASP A 31 -6.87 -3.61 -14.97
C ASP A 31 -6.80 -4.87 -14.08
N THR A 32 -5.78 -5.71 -14.31
CA THR A 32 -5.55 -6.95 -13.57
C THR A 32 -4.08 -7.10 -13.17
N MET A 33 -3.84 -7.67 -11.99
CA MET A 33 -2.52 -8.04 -11.49
C MET A 33 -2.51 -9.51 -11.05
N GLN A 34 -1.54 -10.29 -11.54
CA GLN A 34 -1.38 -11.68 -11.13
C GLN A 34 -0.51 -11.74 -9.85
N VAL A 35 -1.04 -12.39 -8.81
CA VAL A 35 -0.35 -12.64 -7.55
C VAL A 35 -0.39 -14.13 -7.26
N GLY A 36 0.72 -14.83 -7.53
CA GLY A 36 0.75 -16.29 -7.45
C GLY A 36 -0.33 -16.90 -8.36
N PRO A 37 -1.24 -17.75 -7.84
CA PRO A 37 -2.35 -18.32 -8.61
C PRO A 37 -3.54 -17.37 -8.78
N ASP A 38 -3.63 -16.28 -8.00
CA ASP A 38 -4.78 -15.39 -7.97
C ASP A 38 -4.64 -14.22 -8.95
N ALA A 39 -5.70 -13.97 -9.72
CA ALA A 39 -5.85 -12.76 -10.51
C ALA A 39 -6.62 -11.71 -9.70
N LEU A 40 -5.98 -10.56 -9.45
CA LEU A 40 -6.59 -9.43 -8.75
C LEU A 40 -7.04 -8.38 -9.76
N VAL A 41 -8.16 -7.72 -9.49
CA VAL A 41 -8.69 -6.61 -10.29
C VAL A 41 -8.39 -5.27 -9.64
N LEU A 42 -8.09 -4.26 -10.45
CA LEU A 42 -7.90 -2.89 -9.98
C LEU A 42 -9.20 -2.37 -9.37
N ASN A 43 -9.21 -2.16 -8.06
CA ASN A 43 -10.34 -1.60 -7.32
C ASN A 43 -10.43 -0.08 -7.48
N GLY A 44 -9.29 0.59 -7.47
CA GLY A 44 -9.21 2.04 -7.65
C GLY A 44 -7.78 2.54 -7.53
N ALA A 45 -7.52 3.74 -8.06
CA ALA A 45 -6.23 4.41 -8.00
C ALA A 45 -6.37 5.89 -7.64
N GLY A 46 -5.31 6.45 -7.06
CA GLY A 46 -5.26 7.84 -6.65
C GLY A 46 -3.84 8.40 -6.63
N THR A 47 -3.74 9.73 -6.61
CA THR A 47 -2.46 10.44 -6.55
C THR A 47 -2.35 11.16 -5.21
N ARG A 48 -1.27 10.91 -4.48
CA ARG A 48 -0.95 11.71 -3.28
C ARG A 48 -0.21 12.97 -3.71
N LYS A 49 -0.72 14.13 -3.30
CA LYS A 49 -0.06 15.43 -3.50
C LYS A 49 0.37 16.04 -2.16
N LYS A 50 1.47 16.78 -2.18
CA LYS A 50 1.89 17.66 -1.07
C LYS A 50 2.00 19.08 -1.61
N LEU A 51 1.22 20.00 -1.04
CA LEU A 51 0.97 21.34 -1.60
C LEU A 51 0.42 21.21 -3.03
N PHE A 52 1.30 21.25 -4.03
CA PHE A 52 0.94 21.10 -5.44
C PHE A 52 1.78 20.05 -6.18
N ILE A 53 2.69 19.37 -5.49
CA ILE A 53 3.60 18.38 -6.08
C ILE A 53 3.03 16.98 -5.86
N SER A 54 2.85 16.23 -6.95
CA SER A 54 2.52 14.80 -6.89
C SER A 54 3.72 14.05 -6.35
N VAL A 55 3.57 13.36 -5.21
CA VAL A 55 4.65 12.58 -4.60
C VAL A 55 4.65 11.14 -5.08
N TYR A 56 3.47 10.55 -5.23
CA TYR A 56 3.31 9.21 -5.81
C TYR A 56 1.87 9.00 -6.30
N ARG A 57 1.69 7.97 -7.12
CA ARG A 57 0.39 7.38 -7.48
C ARG A 57 0.27 5.99 -6.85
N ALA A 58 -0.91 5.61 -6.40
CA ALA A 58 -1.15 4.31 -5.80
C ALA A 58 -2.43 3.68 -6.37
N GLY A 59 -2.42 2.36 -6.57
CA GLY A 59 -3.57 1.57 -7.00
C GLY A 59 -3.78 0.36 -6.08
N LEU A 60 -5.02 0.12 -5.68
CA LEU A 60 -5.43 -1.02 -4.87
C LEU A 60 -6.01 -2.12 -5.77
N TYR A 61 -5.54 -3.35 -5.61
CA TYR A 61 -6.00 -4.53 -6.31
C TYR A 61 -6.60 -5.52 -5.32
N LEU A 62 -7.77 -6.06 -5.66
CA LEU A 62 -8.56 -6.99 -4.84
C LEU A 62 -9.01 -8.18 -5.69
N LYS A 63 -9.40 -9.30 -5.08
CA LYS A 63 -10.04 -10.40 -5.82
C LYS A 63 -11.37 -9.99 -6.47
N GLN A 64 -12.14 -9.15 -5.78
CA GLN A 64 -13.39 -8.59 -6.27
C GLN A 64 -13.45 -7.10 -5.92
N LYS A 65 -13.98 -6.28 -6.83
CA LYS A 65 -14.17 -4.84 -6.56
C LYS A 65 -15.10 -4.65 -5.36
N SER A 66 -14.75 -3.71 -4.50
CA SER A 66 -15.53 -3.32 -3.33
C SER A 66 -15.29 -1.86 -2.98
N SER A 67 -16.36 -1.20 -2.54
CA SER A 67 -16.30 0.13 -1.91
C SER A 67 -16.46 0.07 -0.38
N ASP A 68 -16.64 -1.14 0.19
CA ASP A 68 -16.74 -1.32 1.64
C ASP A 68 -15.34 -1.45 2.24
N ALA A 69 -14.89 -0.34 2.84
CA ALA A 69 -13.59 -0.28 3.48
C ALA A 69 -13.44 -1.27 4.64
N HIS A 70 -14.50 -1.52 5.41
CA HIS A 70 -14.41 -2.44 6.54
C HIS A 70 -14.21 -3.86 6.05
N ALA A 71 -14.97 -4.28 5.04
CA ALA A 71 -14.84 -5.60 4.43
C ALA A 71 -13.43 -5.81 3.85
N ILE A 72 -12.90 -4.83 3.11
CA ILE A 72 -11.53 -4.90 2.55
C ILE A 72 -10.48 -5.03 3.67
N LEU A 73 -10.63 -4.26 4.74
CA LEU A 73 -9.68 -4.23 5.86
C LEU A 73 -9.63 -5.52 6.67
N THR A 74 -10.75 -6.23 6.77
CA THR A 74 -10.85 -7.45 7.58
C THR A 74 -10.75 -8.73 6.76
N ALA A 75 -10.73 -8.62 5.43
CA ALA A 75 -10.61 -9.77 4.54
C ALA A 75 -9.25 -10.45 4.72
N ASP A 76 -9.28 -11.78 4.83
CA ASP A 76 -8.09 -12.61 4.77
C ASP A 76 -7.94 -13.21 3.37
N GLU A 77 -7.78 -12.32 2.40
CA GLU A 77 -7.72 -12.66 0.98
C GLU A 77 -6.51 -11.99 0.31
N PRO A 78 -5.96 -12.56 -0.79
CA PRO A 78 -4.94 -11.92 -1.60
C PRO A 78 -5.31 -10.50 -2.01
N MET A 79 -4.41 -9.55 -1.74
CA MET A 79 -4.55 -8.13 -2.06
C MET A 79 -3.21 -7.55 -2.48
N ALA A 80 -3.22 -6.50 -3.29
CA ALA A 80 -1.99 -5.81 -3.66
C ALA A 80 -2.17 -4.30 -3.73
N ILE A 81 -1.10 -3.56 -3.43
CA ILE A 81 -1.00 -2.13 -3.66
C ILE A 81 0.17 -1.89 -4.60
N ARG A 82 -0.09 -1.28 -5.75
CA ARG A 82 0.95 -0.76 -6.64
C ARG A 82 1.22 0.70 -6.32
N LEU A 83 2.45 1.05 -6.01
CA LEU A 83 2.91 2.41 -5.75
C LEU A 83 3.88 2.84 -6.84
N ILE A 84 3.67 4.01 -7.44
CA ILE A 84 4.53 4.59 -8.48
C ILE A 84 5.04 5.93 -7.98
N ILE A 85 6.34 6.06 -7.82
CA ILE A 85 6.97 7.31 -7.37
C ILE A 85 6.94 8.31 -8.51
N THR A 86 6.57 9.56 -8.20
CA THR A 86 6.44 10.64 -9.21
C THR A 86 7.28 11.87 -8.87
N SER A 87 8.17 11.78 -7.87
CA SER A 87 8.93 12.92 -7.40
C SER A 87 10.16 12.51 -6.60
N SER A 88 11.28 13.19 -6.88
CA SER A 88 12.52 13.13 -6.09
C SER A 88 12.36 13.60 -4.64
N LEU A 89 11.21 14.17 -4.28
CA LEU A 89 10.88 14.48 -2.89
C LEU A 89 10.65 13.22 -2.05
N VAL A 90 10.38 12.07 -2.67
CA VAL A 90 10.29 10.77 -2.02
C VAL A 90 11.69 10.18 -1.94
N THR A 91 12.27 10.22 -0.74
CA THR A 91 13.61 9.68 -0.48
C THR A 91 13.53 8.41 0.35
N PRO A 92 14.54 7.52 0.31
CA PRO A 92 14.60 6.34 1.17
C PRO A 92 14.40 6.65 2.65
N GLU A 93 14.99 7.75 3.14
CA GLU A 93 14.85 8.20 4.52
C GLU A 93 13.39 8.57 4.87
N LYS A 94 12.72 9.34 3.99
CA LYS A 94 11.33 9.74 4.19
C LYS A 94 10.38 8.56 4.13
N MET A 95 10.60 7.63 3.19
CA MET A 95 9.80 6.39 3.09
C MET A 95 10.01 5.52 4.32
N THR A 96 11.26 5.33 4.75
CA THR A 96 11.57 4.61 6.00
C THR A 96 10.82 5.21 7.19
N LYS A 97 10.90 6.53 7.39
CA LYS A 97 10.22 7.23 8.48
C LYS A 97 8.70 7.10 8.38
N ALA A 98 8.14 7.30 7.18
CA ALA A 98 6.70 7.23 6.94
C ALA A 98 6.16 5.82 7.17
N THR A 99 6.87 4.78 6.73
CA THR A 99 6.51 3.38 6.93
C THR A 99 6.53 3.02 8.41
N ARG A 100 7.58 3.38 9.16
CA ARG A 100 7.63 3.16 10.62
C ARG A 100 6.48 3.83 11.35
N GLU A 101 6.22 5.10 11.02
CA GLU A 101 5.13 5.85 11.63
C GLU A 101 3.75 5.27 11.26
N GLY A 102 3.60 4.81 10.02
CA GLY A 102 2.42 4.10 9.55
C GLY A 102 2.15 2.88 10.42
N PHE A 103 3.11 1.97 10.56
CA PHE A 103 2.95 0.80 11.42
C PHE A 103 2.71 1.16 12.88
N ARG A 104 3.44 2.14 13.43
CA ARG A 104 3.23 2.59 14.81
C ARG A 104 1.79 3.05 15.05
N LYS A 105 1.21 3.84 14.14
CA LYS A 105 -0.20 4.25 14.21
C LYS A 105 -1.15 3.07 14.04
N SER A 106 -0.82 2.16 13.13
CA SER A 106 -1.61 0.96 12.80
C SER A 106 -1.76 0.01 13.97
N THR A 107 -0.68 -0.18 14.73
CA THR A 107 -0.61 -1.15 15.84
C THR A 107 -0.86 -0.52 17.21
N GLY A 108 -1.35 0.71 17.27
CA GLY A 108 -1.54 1.42 18.54
C GLY A 108 -0.25 1.63 19.32
N GLY A 109 0.90 1.68 18.62
CA GLY A 109 2.23 1.80 19.21
C GLY A 109 2.96 0.48 19.45
N ASN A 110 2.29 -0.67 19.34
CA ASN A 110 2.90 -1.97 19.60
C ASN A 110 3.41 -2.65 18.31
N THR A 111 4.58 -2.25 17.83
CA THR A 111 5.21 -2.85 16.64
C THR A 111 6.11 -4.05 16.96
N ALA A 112 6.40 -4.31 18.23
CA ALA A 112 7.34 -5.37 18.64
C ALA A 112 7.03 -6.76 18.05
N PRO A 113 5.76 -7.21 17.95
CA PRO A 113 5.44 -8.53 17.39
C PRO A 113 5.74 -8.68 15.89
N ILE A 114 5.90 -7.57 15.16
CA ILE A 114 6.08 -7.55 13.69
C ILE A 114 7.34 -6.77 13.28
N ALA A 115 8.27 -6.56 14.21
CA ALA A 115 9.41 -5.67 14.00
C ALA A 115 10.31 -6.15 12.85
N ALA A 116 10.51 -7.47 12.73
CA ALA A 116 11.36 -8.05 11.69
C ALA A 116 10.76 -7.85 10.28
N GLU A 117 9.44 -7.97 10.15
CA GLU A 117 8.68 -7.76 8.92
C GLU A 117 8.73 -6.30 8.50
N ILE A 118 8.61 -5.38 9.47
CA ILE A 118 8.76 -3.94 9.24
C ILE A 118 10.18 -3.63 8.71
N GLU A 119 11.22 -4.17 9.32
CA GLU A 119 12.60 -3.99 8.84
C GLU A 119 12.81 -4.57 7.44
N LYS A 120 12.24 -5.74 7.17
CA LYS A 120 12.31 -6.37 5.84
C LYS A 120 11.66 -5.48 4.78
N MET A 121 10.49 -4.91 5.06
CA MET A 121 9.82 -3.98 4.14
C MET A 121 10.64 -2.70 3.95
N ILE A 122 11.15 -2.10 5.03
CA ILE A 122 11.99 -0.89 4.95
C ILE A 122 13.29 -1.16 4.16
N GLY A 123 13.83 -2.38 4.27
CA GLY A 123 15.02 -2.80 3.55
C GLY A 123 14.92 -2.62 2.03
N VAL A 124 13.71 -2.67 1.47
CA VAL A 124 13.45 -2.47 0.04
C VAL A 124 13.91 -1.09 -0.44
N PHE A 125 13.80 -0.06 0.41
CA PHE A 125 14.17 1.31 0.03
C PHE A 125 15.68 1.58 0.05
N ARG A 126 16.50 0.63 0.53
CA ARG A 126 17.95 0.83 0.70
C ARG A 126 18.71 0.90 -0.63
N GLN A 127 18.12 0.40 -1.71
CA GLN A 127 18.73 0.43 -3.05
C GLN A 127 18.58 1.80 -3.73
N GLY A 128 17.87 2.74 -3.12
CA GLY A 128 17.51 4.02 -3.73
C GLY A 128 16.01 4.10 -3.98
N ILE A 129 15.54 5.32 -4.24
CA ILE A 129 14.20 5.61 -4.73
C ILE A 129 14.33 6.72 -5.76
N GLU A 130 13.86 6.45 -6.97
CA GLU A 130 13.89 7.35 -8.11
C GLU A 130 12.49 7.64 -8.66
N ASP A 131 12.39 8.65 -9.51
CA ASP A 131 11.15 8.97 -10.22
C ASP A 131 10.81 7.86 -11.22
N GLY A 132 9.57 7.38 -11.20
CA GLY A 132 9.13 6.23 -11.98
C GLY A 132 9.30 4.87 -11.30
N ASP A 133 9.96 4.79 -10.14
CA ASP A 133 10.06 3.52 -9.40
C ASP A 133 8.68 2.96 -9.04
N VAL A 134 8.54 1.64 -9.21
CA VAL A 134 7.31 0.90 -8.93
C VAL A 134 7.54 -0.07 -7.78
N PHE A 135 6.73 0.05 -6.74
CA PHE A 135 6.70 -0.87 -5.60
C PHE A 135 5.34 -1.57 -5.54
N ASP A 136 5.34 -2.88 -5.76
CA ASP A 136 4.17 -3.73 -5.56
C ASP A 136 4.22 -4.36 -4.17
N MET A 137 3.30 -3.96 -3.29
CA MET A 137 3.14 -4.47 -1.94
C MET A 137 2.03 -5.51 -1.95
N ILE A 138 2.41 -6.78 -1.80
CA ILE A 138 1.50 -7.92 -1.93
C ILE A 138 1.20 -8.50 -0.54
N TYR A 139 -0.08 -8.66 -0.25
CA TYR A 139 -0.58 -9.48 0.85
C TYR A 139 -1.07 -10.80 0.29
N GLN A 140 -0.51 -11.90 0.78
CA GLN A 140 -0.95 -13.25 0.47
C GLN A 140 -1.13 -13.97 1.81
N PRO A 141 -2.38 -14.29 2.20
CA PRO A 141 -2.64 -15.13 3.38
C PRO A 141 -1.85 -16.44 3.27
N GLN A 142 -1.26 -16.88 4.37
CA GLN A 142 -0.69 -18.24 4.41
C GLN A 142 -1.86 -19.23 4.45
N THR A 143 -1.90 -20.13 3.47
CA THR A 143 -2.65 -21.40 3.57
C THR A 143 -2.04 -22.31 4.61
#